data_AF-F0ZAS2-F1
#
_entry.id   AF-F0ZAS2-F1
#
_cell.length_a   1.000
_cell.length_b   1.000
_cell.length_c   1.000
_cell.angle_alpha   90.00
_cell.angle_beta   90.00
_cell.angle_gamma   90.00
#
_symmetry.space_group_name_H-M   'P 1'
#
loop_
_entity.id
_entity.type
_entity.pdbx_description
1 polymer ?
#
loop_
_entity_poly.entity_id
_entity_poly.type
_entity_poly.pdbx_seq_one_letter_code
_entity_poly.pdbx_strand_id
1 'polypeptide(L)'
;MCKHILNVQVQIRAVCCKKWFDCHECHREVSDHEIYKSDEIVFACKKCKKVFRKNLKAFEEADEYCPHCDNHYYLDAVQPKAKVVFDLDGDERTKTLFHDPRQQRMDKSMYDGQVYEQ
;
A
#
# COMPACT_ATOMS: atom_id res chain seq x y z
N MET A 1 -0.48 -4.84 13.30
CA MET A 1 -0.36 -3.69 12.39
C MET A 1 -1.05 -2.52 13.06
N CYS A 2 -0.44 -1.33 13.08
CA CYS A 2 -1.07 -0.12 13.62
C CYS A 2 -2.36 0.15 12.83
N LYS A 3 -3.46 0.45 13.54
CA LYS A 3 -4.69 0.92 12.89
C LYS A 3 -4.54 2.35 12.36
N HIS A 4 -3.67 3.13 12.98
CA HIS A 4 -3.52 4.56 12.76
C HIS A 4 -2.55 4.91 11.62
N ILE A 5 -1.54 4.08 11.36
CA ILE A 5 -0.57 4.27 10.27
C ILE A 5 -0.42 2.95 9.51
N LEU A 6 -1.00 2.92 8.31
CA LEU A 6 -1.22 1.72 7.51
C LEU A 6 0.08 1.01 7.07
N ASN A 7 1.23 1.67 7.10
CA ASN A 7 2.50 1.17 6.57
C ASN A 7 3.70 1.27 7.53
N VAL A 8 3.48 1.38 8.84
CA VAL A 8 4.60 1.44 9.81
C VAL A 8 5.46 0.19 9.77
N GLN A 9 6.74 0.37 9.45
CA GLN A 9 7.73 -0.69 9.31
C GLN A 9 8.58 -0.95 10.55
N VAL A 10 8.45 -0.11 11.58
CA VAL A 10 9.19 -0.21 12.83
C VAL A 10 8.26 -0.27 14.03
N GLN A 11 8.72 -0.88 15.10
CA GLN A 11 8.06 -0.82 16.41
C GLN A 11 8.94 -0.03 17.36
N ILE A 12 8.31 0.79 18.18
CA ILE A 12 8.96 1.60 19.20
C ILE A 12 8.73 0.94 20.55
N ARG A 13 9.80 0.83 21.35
CA ARG A 13 9.67 0.44 22.75
C ARG A 13 9.35 1.67 23.60
N ALA A 14 8.17 1.68 24.21
CA ALA A 14 7.80 2.75 25.12
C ALA A 14 8.59 2.64 26.44
N VAL A 15 9.25 3.72 26.85
CA VAL A 15 10.09 3.74 28.06
C VAL A 15 9.25 3.60 29.34
N CYS A 16 8.04 4.15 29.36
CA CYS A 16 7.08 4.01 30.44
C CYS A 16 6.71 2.55 30.74
N CYS A 17 6.10 1.87 29.77
CA CYS A 17 5.52 0.53 29.94
C CYS A 17 6.51 -0.60 29.65
N LYS A 18 7.67 -0.29 29.05
CA LYS A 18 8.64 -1.25 28.49
C LYS A 18 8.05 -2.22 27.46
N LYS A 19 6.88 -1.87 26.89
CA LYS A 19 6.15 -2.62 25.85
C LYS A 19 6.41 -2.05 24.46
N TRP A 20 6.15 -2.85 23.44
CA TRP A 20 6.33 -2.50 22.03
C TRP A 20 5.03 -1.99 21.44
N PHE A 21 5.11 -0.86 20.73
CA PHE A 21 3.98 -0.25 20.05
C PHE A 21 4.40 0.24 18.67
N ASP A 22 3.46 0.27 17.74
CA ASP A 22 3.72 0.77 16.38
C ASP A 22 3.57 2.30 16.29
N CYS A 23 2.79 2.94 17.18
CA CYS A 23 2.41 4.35 17.09
C CYS A 23 1.94 4.89 18.46
N HIS A 24 1.95 6.21 18.68
CA HIS A 24 1.54 6.86 19.95
C HIS A 24 0.08 6.58 20.31
N GLU A 25 -0.80 6.56 19.32
CA GLU A 25 -2.22 6.27 19.52
C GLU A 25 -2.44 4.83 19.98
N CYS A 26 -1.70 3.85 19.43
CA CYS A 26 -1.75 2.47 19.93
C CYS A 26 -1.27 2.34 21.39
N HIS A 27 -0.39 3.22 21.88
CA HIS A 27 -0.04 3.25 23.30
C HIS A 27 -1.18 3.81 24.14
N ARG A 28 -1.79 4.92 23.71
CA ARG A 28 -2.94 5.54 24.42
C ARG A 28 -4.14 4.61 24.53
N GLU A 29 -4.36 3.73 23.56
CA GLU A 29 -5.44 2.71 23.64
C GLU A 29 -5.19 1.64 24.71
N VAL A 30 -3.91 1.33 24.99
CA VAL A 30 -3.52 0.21 25.88
C VAL A 30 -3.14 0.69 27.27
N SER A 31 -2.85 1.98 27.44
CA SER A 31 -2.31 2.53 28.69
C SER A 31 -2.96 3.85 29.06
N ASP A 32 -3.14 4.04 30.37
CA ASP A 32 -3.85 5.19 30.93
C ASP A 32 -2.97 6.45 31.07
N HIS A 33 -1.82 6.49 30.40
CA HIS A 33 -0.87 7.61 30.48
C HIS A 33 -0.23 7.91 29.13
N GLU A 34 0.39 9.09 29.05
CA GLU A 34 1.08 9.52 27.86
C GLU A 34 2.50 8.92 27.77
N ILE A 35 2.98 8.62 26.57
CA ILE A 35 4.34 8.11 26.36
C ILE A 35 5.35 9.12 26.90
N TYR A 36 6.23 8.68 27.82
CA TYR A 36 7.35 9.51 28.26
C TYR A 36 8.34 9.77 27.12
N LYS A 37 8.72 11.03 26.98
CA LYS A 37 9.76 11.47 26.04
C LYS A 37 11.13 11.11 26.60
N SER A 38 11.92 10.37 25.83
CA SER A 38 13.32 10.06 26.13
C SER A 38 14.20 10.50 24.98
N ASP A 39 15.43 10.90 25.28
CA ASP A 39 16.41 11.27 24.26
C ASP A 39 16.86 10.06 23.43
N GLU A 40 16.85 8.87 24.03
CA GLU A 40 17.16 7.61 23.39
C GLU A 40 15.87 6.82 23.15
N ILE A 41 15.62 6.41 21.92
CA ILE A 41 14.52 5.52 21.55
C ILE A 41 15.07 4.20 21.02
N VAL A 42 14.43 3.11 21.43
CA VAL A 42 14.73 1.76 20.93
C VAL A 42 13.69 1.38 19.89
N PHE A 43 14.16 1.07 18.68
CA PHE A 43 13.34 0.63 17.56
C PHE A 43 13.57 -0.85 17.26
N ALA A 44 12.54 -1.52 16.76
CA ALA A 44 12.62 -2.86 16.19
C ALA A 44 12.09 -2.83 14.76
N CYS A 45 12.92 -3.21 13.79
CA CYS A 45 12.49 -3.26 12.39
C CYS A 45 11.65 -4.52 12.13
N LYS A 46 10.48 -4.38 11.49
CA LYS A 46 9.62 -5.52 11.16
C LYS A 46 10.19 -6.40 10.04
N LYS A 47 10.98 -5.84 9.11
CA LYS A 47 11.62 -6.59 8.02
C LYS A 47 12.76 -7.48 8.54
N CYS A 48 13.73 -6.90 9.25
CA CYS A 48 14.91 -7.65 9.70
C CYS A 48 14.80 -8.18 11.15
N LYS A 49 13.77 -7.79 11.91
CA LYS A 49 13.55 -8.15 13.33
C LYS A 49 14.69 -7.79 14.28
N LYS A 50 15.65 -6.98 13.81
CA LYS A 50 16.77 -6.49 14.63
C LYS A 50 16.33 -5.26 15.41
N VAL A 51 16.81 -5.19 16.65
CA VAL A 51 16.59 -4.08 17.57
C VAL A 51 17.80 -3.17 17.53
N PHE A 52 17.56 -1.87 17.38
CA PHE A 52 18.60 -0.84 17.36
C PHE A 52 18.17 0.37 18.18
N ARG A 53 19.14 1.20 18.57
CA ARG A 53 18.92 2.39 19.38
C ARG A 53 19.23 3.63 18.56
N LYS A 54 18.43 4.66 18.74
CA LYS A 54 18.62 5.95 18.08
C LYS A 54 18.47 7.10 19.06
N ASN A 55 19.34 8.09 18.93
CA ASN A 55 19.32 9.30 19.73
C ASN A 55 18.57 10.38 18.96
N LEU A 56 17.52 10.94 19.56
CA LEU A 56 16.66 11.96 18.93
C LEU A 56 17.33 13.35 18.83
N LYS A 57 18.43 13.58 19.54
CA LYS A 57 19.13 14.88 19.55
C LYS A 57 19.83 15.20 18.23
N ALA A 58 20.19 14.20 17.44
CA ALA A 58 20.85 14.35 16.16
C ALA A 58 20.04 13.62 15.10
N PHE A 59 18.87 14.17 14.76
CA PHE A 59 18.01 13.60 13.73
C PHE A 59 18.58 13.97 12.36
N GLU A 60 19.23 13.01 11.71
CA GLU A 60 19.78 13.15 10.35
C GLU A 60 18.90 12.38 9.34
N GLU A 61 18.98 12.70 8.05
CA GLU A 61 18.20 12.03 6.98
C GLU A 61 18.51 10.52 6.89
N ALA A 62 19.72 10.11 7.30
CA ALA A 62 20.09 8.70 7.42
C ALA A 62 19.26 7.94 8.48
N ASP A 63 18.60 8.66 9.38
CA ASP A 63 17.82 8.10 10.47
C ASP A 63 16.47 7.58 10.00
N GLU A 64 16.05 7.89 8.78
CA GLU A 64 14.81 7.40 8.18
C GLU A 64 14.89 5.91 7.80
N TYR A 65 16.10 5.36 7.77
CA TYR A 65 16.39 3.99 7.35
C TYR A 65 16.88 3.12 8.50
N CYS A 66 16.51 1.84 8.46
CA CYS A 66 17.05 0.85 9.38
C CYS A 66 18.53 0.55 9.04
N PRO A 67 19.47 0.66 10.00
CA PRO A 67 20.92 0.47 9.76
C PRO A 67 21.33 -0.97 9.41
N HIS A 68 20.36 -1.88 9.31
CA HIS A 68 20.62 -3.29 9.05
C HIS A 68 20.04 -3.80 7.73
N CYS A 69 19.06 -3.10 7.15
CA CYS A 69 18.35 -3.58 5.96
C CYS A 69 17.85 -2.45 5.06
N ASP A 70 18.29 -1.21 5.32
CA ASP A 70 17.94 0.01 4.59
C ASP A 70 16.44 0.18 4.35
N ASN A 71 15.64 -0.30 5.31
CA ASN A 71 14.21 -0.18 5.23
C ASN A 71 13.76 1.17 5.78
N HIS A 72 12.99 1.92 4.99
CA HIS A 72 12.38 3.17 5.39
C HIS A 72 11.35 2.96 6.50
N TYR A 73 11.35 3.80 7.54
CA TYR A 73 10.45 3.66 8.69
C TYR A 73 8.98 3.93 8.35
N TYR A 74 8.75 4.86 7.43
CA TYR A 74 7.45 5.25 6.93
C TYR A 74 7.40 5.02 5.42
N LEU A 75 6.74 3.98 4.94
CA LEU A 75 6.38 3.97 3.53
C LEU A 75 5.15 4.86 3.36
N ASP A 76 5.21 5.80 2.42
CA ASP A 76 4.04 6.59 2.04
C ASP A 76 2.86 5.67 1.78
N ALA A 77 1.71 6.06 2.32
CA ALA A 77 0.49 5.33 2.07
C ALA A 77 0.16 5.47 0.58
N VAL A 78 0.43 4.41 -0.19
CA VAL A 78 -0.13 4.27 -1.53
C VAL A 78 -1.64 4.21 -1.34
N GLN A 79 -2.31 5.34 -1.51
CA GLN A 79 -3.77 5.34 -1.56
C GLN A 79 -4.15 4.37 -2.66
N PRO A 80 -5.03 3.38 -2.40
CA PRO A 80 -5.56 2.56 -3.47
C PRO A 80 -6.30 3.51 -4.39
N LYS A 81 -5.68 3.86 -5.52
CA LYS A 81 -6.34 4.64 -6.57
C LYS A 81 -7.62 3.87 -6.88
N ALA A 82 -8.77 4.48 -6.57
CA ALA A 82 -10.06 3.86 -6.81
C ALA A 82 -10.07 3.41 -8.27
N LYS A 83 -10.11 2.09 -8.51
CA LYS A 83 -10.35 1.57 -9.84
C LYS A 83 -11.77 2.01 -10.18
N VAL A 84 -11.88 3.06 -10.99
CA VAL A 84 -13.16 3.45 -11.59
C VAL A 84 -13.52 2.33 -12.54
N VAL A 85 -14.38 1.43 -12.10
CA VAL A 85 -15.00 0.44 -12.97
C VAL A 85 -16.21 1.15 -13.59
N PHE A 86 -16.14 1.40 -14.89
CA PHE A 86 -17.29 1.88 -15.64
C PHE A 86 -18.15 0.67 -16.00
N ASP A 87 -19.26 0.48 -15.30
CA ASP A 87 -20.31 -0.44 -15.72
C ASP A 87 -21.16 0.27 -16.79
N LEU A 88 -21.01 -0.15 -18.05
CA LEU A 88 -21.77 0.39 -19.18
C LEU A 88 -23.04 -0.43 -19.38
N ASP A 89 -24.08 -0.12 -18.62
CA ASP A 89 -25.40 -0.69 -18.82
C ASP A 89 -26.09 0.00 -20.01
N GLY A 90 -26.20 -0.71 -21.13
CA GLY A 90 -27.26 -0.47 -22.11
C GLY A 90 -27.08 0.65 -23.15
N ASP A 91 -25.90 1.25 -23.31
CA ASP A 91 -25.68 2.22 -24.39
C ASP A 91 -25.24 1.54 -25.70
N GLU A 92 -26.10 1.60 -26.73
CA GLU A 92 -25.84 1.09 -28.09
C GLU A 92 -24.61 1.73 -28.78
N ARG A 93 -24.03 2.78 -28.17
CA ARG A 93 -22.83 3.50 -28.63
C ARG A 93 -21.51 2.74 -28.36
N THR A 94 -21.57 1.61 -27.67
CA THR A 94 -20.41 0.75 -27.38
C THR A 94 -19.81 0.08 -28.61
N LYS A 95 -20.57 -0.09 -29.70
CA LYS A 95 -20.11 -0.78 -30.91
C LYS A 95 -19.03 -0.03 -31.69
N THR A 96 -18.85 1.26 -31.46
CA THR A 96 -17.86 2.10 -32.18
C THR A 96 -16.58 2.35 -31.38
N LEU A 97 -16.58 2.09 -30.07
CA LEU A 97 -15.47 2.44 -29.18
C LEU A 97 -14.29 1.45 -29.24
N PHE A 98 -14.53 0.21 -29.71
CA PHE A 98 -13.51 -0.83 -29.86
C PHE A 98 -13.37 -1.33 -31.30
N HIS A 99 -13.78 -0.53 -32.30
CA HIS A 99 -13.66 -0.93 -33.70
C HIS A 99 -12.27 -0.57 -34.24
N ASP A 100 -11.47 -1.59 -34.56
CA ASP A 100 -10.20 -1.38 -35.28
C ASP A 100 -10.52 -0.89 -36.71
N PRO A 101 -9.99 0.27 -37.15
CA PRO A 101 -10.24 0.81 -38.48
C PRO A 101 -9.75 -0.10 -39.62
N ARG A 102 -8.91 -1.11 -39.35
CA ARG A 102 -8.43 -2.08 -40.35
C ARG A 102 -9.42 -3.20 -40.68
N GLN A 103 -10.48 -3.38 -39.90
CA GLN A 103 -11.48 -4.45 -40.12
C GLN A 103 -12.58 -4.07 -41.13
N GLN A 104 -12.48 -2.92 -41.80
CA GLN A 104 -13.47 -2.55 -42.82
C GLN A 104 -13.32 -3.36 -44.12
N ARG A 105 -14.43 -4.07 -44.43
CA ARG A 105 -14.79 -4.73 -45.70
C ARG A 105 -13.99 -5.96 -46.09
N MET A 106 -14.38 -7.11 -45.54
CA MET A 106 -14.41 -8.34 -46.35
C MET A 106 -15.82 -8.51 -46.88
N ASP A 107 -15.98 -8.36 -48.19
CA ASP A 107 -17.27 -8.51 -48.88
C ASP A 107 -17.87 -9.89 -48.59
N LYS A 108 -19.09 -9.88 -48.05
CA LYS A 108 -19.86 -11.07 -47.63
C LYS A 108 -20.35 -11.94 -48.80
N SER A 109 -19.78 -11.80 -49.99
CA SER A 109 -20.24 -12.48 -51.22
C SER A 109 -19.46 -13.75 -51.57
N MET A 110 -18.66 -14.31 -50.65
CA MET A 110 -17.82 -15.49 -50.91
C MET A 110 -18.22 -16.78 -50.17
N TYR A 111 -19.32 -16.80 -49.41
CA TYR A 111 -19.81 -18.03 -48.79
C TYR A 111 -21.15 -18.44 -49.41
N ASP A 112 -21.09 -18.85 -50.67
CA ASP A 112 -22.10 -19.71 -51.27
C ASP A 112 -21.74 -21.16 -50.96
N GLY A 113 -22.67 -21.90 -50.36
CA GLY A 113 -22.67 -23.36 -50.33
C GLY A 113 -21.98 -24.03 -49.14
N GLN A 114 -22.75 -24.35 -48.10
CA GLN A 114 -22.97 -25.73 -47.65
C GLN A 114 -23.99 -25.74 -46.49
N VAL A 115 -25.22 -26.08 -46.84
CA VAL A 115 -26.25 -26.53 -45.90
C VAL A 115 -25.83 -27.94 -45.47
N TYR A 116 -25.50 -28.14 -44.20
CA TYR A 116 -25.46 -29.49 -43.62
C TYR A 116 -26.85 -29.71 -43.00
N GLU A 117 -27.66 -30.52 -43.66
CA GLU A 117 -28.83 -31.15 -43.05
C GLU A 117 -28.38 -32.11 -41.93
N GLN A 118 -29.28 -32.26 -40.95
CA GLN A 118 -29.15 -32.94 -39.66
C GLN A 118 -28.64 -34.39 -39.72
#